data_AF-A0A4S0QIJ4-F1
#
_entry.id   AF-A0A4S0QIJ4-F1
#
_cell.length_a   1.000
_cell.length_b   1.000
_cell.length_c   1.000
_cell.angle_alpha   90.00
_cell.angle_beta   90.00
_cell.angle_gamma   90.00
#
_symmetry.space_group_name_H-M   'P 1'
#
loop_
_entity.id
_entity.type
_entity.pdbx_description
1 polymer ?
#
loop_
_entity_poly.entity_id
_entity_poly.type
_entity_poly.pdbx_seq_one_letter_code
_entity_poly.pdbx_strand_id
1 'polypeptide(L)'
;VTSFTRFVIAFSILRAGIGLQSTPANLILISLSLFMTFYVMAPTFDQAWNTGVKPLMDNQITQAEAFEKISDPFRTFMLHNVRDKDFDLFADLARERGQTVSRDT
;
A
#
# COMPACT_ATOMS: atom_id res chain seq x y z
N VAL A 1 1.28 -3.00 -0.53
CA VAL A 1 -0.13 -2.79 -0.93
C VAL A 1 -0.45 -1.31 -0.80
N THR A 2 -1.23 -0.71 -1.71
CA THR A 2 -1.47 0.75 -1.79
C THR A 2 -2.83 1.17 -1.23
N SER A 3 -3.10 2.47 -1.17
CA SER A 3 -4.39 3.05 -0.73
C SER A 3 -5.56 2.89 -1.73
N PHE A 4 -5.31 2.31 -2.92
CA PHE A 4 -6.29 2.25 -4.01
C PHE A 4 -7.63 1.62 -3.61
N THR A 5 -7.58 0.47 -2.94
CA THR A 5 -8.79 -0.26 -2.52
C THR A 5 -9.67 0.58 -1.60
N ARG A 6 -9.09 1.36 -0.69
CA ARG A 6 -9.83 2.24 0.22
C ARG A 6 -10.56 3.34 -0.56
N PHE A 7 -9.90 3.97 -1.53
CA PHE A 7 -10.51 5.03 -2.35
C PHE A 7 -11.65 4.51 -3.22
N VAL A 8 -11.43 3.40 -3.94
CA VAL A 8 -12.47 2.82 -4.82
C VAL A 8 -13.72 2.45 -4.03
N ILE A 9 -13.56 1.80 -2.87
CA ILE A 9 -14.69 1.40 -2.02
C ILE A 9 -15.41 2.63 -1.47
N ALA A 10 -14.67 3.62 -0.93
CA ALA A 10 -15.27 4.84 -0.40
C ALA A 10 -16.07 5.60 -1.46
N PHE A 11 -15.52 5.75 -2.68
CA PHE A 11 -16.24 6.42 -3.77
C PHE A 11 -17.42 5.60 -4.29
N SER A 12 -17.32 4.27 -4.30
CA SER A 12 -18.45 3.40 -4.66
C SER A 12 -19.61 3.54 -3.68
N ILE A 13 -19.32 3.56 -2.37
CA ILE A 13 -20.30 3.80 -1.31
C ILE A 13 -20.90 5.20 -1.44
N LEU A 14 -20.06 6.22 -1.67
CA LEU A 14 -20.53 7.59 -1.86
C LEU A 14 -21.50 7.70 -3.02
N ARG A 15 -21.19 7.08 -4.17
CA ARG A 15 -22.08 7.03 -5.35
C ARG A 15 -23.45 6.42 -5.00
N ALA A 16 -23.45 5.31 -4.27
CA ALA A 16 -24.69 4.68 -3.83
C ALA A 16 -25.48 5.59 -2.85
N GLY A 17 -24.78 6.27 -1.94
CA GLY A 17 -25.38 7.14 -0.92
C GLY A 17 -26.06 8.39 -1.50
N ILE A 18 -25.59 8.91 -2.64
CA ILE A 18 -26.21 10.08 -3.32
C ILE A 18 -27.35 9.69 -4.28
N GLY A 19 -27.76 8.41 -4.32
CA GLY A 19 -28.90 7.95 -5.11
C GLY A 19 -28.67 7.93 -6.63
N LEU A 20 -27.43 8.09 -7.09
CA LEU A 20 -27.11 8.05 -8.52
C LEU A 20 -26.84 6.61 -8.95
N GLN A 21 -27.70 6.06 -9.83
CA GLN A 21 -27.61 4.66 -10.26
C GLN A 21 -26.47 4.38 -11.26
N SER A 22 -26.05 5.37 -12.04
CA SER A 22 -25.08 5.18 -13.13
C SER A 22 -24.07 6.33 -13.31
N THR A 23 -24.28 7.46 -12.64
CA THR A 23 -23.38 8.62 -12.67
C THR A 23 -22.69 8.77 -11.32
N PRO A 24 -21.36 8.97 -11.26
CA PRO A 24 -20.37 8.89 -12.33
C PRO A 24 -20.14 7.45 -12.82
N ALA A 25 -19.69 7.31 -14.07
CA ALA A 25 -19.31 6.02 -14.65
C ALA A 25 -18.19 5.34 -13.85
N ASN A 26 -18.17 4.00 -13.80
CA ASN A 26 -17.17 3.22 -13.05
C ASN A 26 -15.73 3.61 -13.41
N LEU A 27 -15.47 3.89 -14.69
CA LEU A 27 -14.15 4.32 -15.17
C LEU A 27 -13.71 5.63 -14.51
N ILE A 28 -14.63 6.58 -14.28
CA ILE A 28 -14.33 7.87 -13.64
C ILE A 28 -13.91 7.64 -12.19
N LEU A 29 -14.63 6.77 -11.46
CA LEU A 29 -14.29 6.45 -10.07
C LEU A 29 -12.93 5.76 -9.95
N ILE A 30 -12.63 4.83 -10.87
CA ILE A 30 -11.34 4.15 -10.93
C ILE A 30 -10.21 5.16 -11.20
N SER A 31 -10.38 6.02 -12.20
CA SER A 31 -9.40 7.06 -12.54
C SER A 31 -9.16 8.00 -11.36
N LEU A 32 -10.22 8.49 -10.70
CA LEU A 32 -10.10 9.35 -9.53
C LEU A 32 -9.38 8.63 -8.38
N SER A 33 -9.71 7.36 -8.14
CA SER A 33 -9.05 6.55 -7.11
C SER A 33 -7.56 6.35 -7.42
N LEU A 34 -7.20 6.18 -8.69
CA LEU A 34 -5.82 6.03 -9.13
C LEU A 34 -5.04 7.33 -8.91
N PHE A 35 -5.60 8.47 -9.31
CA PHE A 35 -4.98 9.79 -9.08
C PHE A 35 -4.78 10.07 -7.58
N MET A 36 -5.79 9.82 -6.76
CA MET A 36 -5.69 9.97 -5.30
C MET A 36 -4.65 9.02 -4.70
N THR A 37 -4.54 7.80 -5.25
CA THR A 37 -3.52 6.84 -4.82
C THR A 37 -2.12 7.34 -5.15
N PHE A 38 -1.88 7.83 -6.37
CA PHE A 38 -0.58 8.41 -6.71
C PHE A 38 -0.23 9.63 -5.85
N TYR A 39 -1.21 10.51 -5.61
CA TYR A 39 -1.02 11.68 -4.76
C TYR A 39 -0.62 11.31 -3.33
N VAL A 40 -1.33 10.37 -2.70
CA VAL A 40 -1.04 9.93 -1.33
C VAL A 40 0.24 9.09 -1.24
N MET A 41 0.53 8.30 -2.26
CA MET A 41 1.69 7.38 -2.28
C MET A 41 2.97 8.04 -2.79
N ALA A 42 2.95 9.30 -3.22
CA ALA A 42 4.13 10.04 -3.67
C ALA A 42 5.38 9.85 -2.77
N PRO A 43 5.32 10.07 -1.43
CA PRO A 43 6.50 9.90 -0.58
C PRO A 43 7.01 8.46 -0.53
N THR A 44 6.12 7.47 -0.60
CA THR A 44 6.48 6.04 -0.61
C THR A 44 7.20 5.68 -1.92
N PHE A 45 6.71 6.20 -3.06
CA PHE A 45 7.36 5.99 -4.35
C PHE A 45 8.72 6.70 -4.43
N ASP A 46 8.82 7.93 -3.92
CA ASP A 46 10.09 8.66 -3.87
C ASP A 46 11.13 7.94 -3.01
N GLN A 47 10.74 7.40 -1.86
CA GLN A 47 11.64 6.61 -1.03
C GLN A 47 12.10 5.35 -1.78
N ALA A 48 11.18 4.55 -2.32
CA ALA A 48 11.51 3.35 -3.07
C ALA A 48 12.44 3.62 -4.27
N TRP A 49 12.22 4.75 -4.95
CA TRP A 49 13.05 5.18 -6.07
C TRP A 49 14.47 5.51 -5.62
N ASN A 50 14.62 6.34 -4.58
CA ASN A 50 15.91 6.82 -4.12
C ASN A 50 16.73 5.75 -3.39
N THR A 51 16.09 4.85 -2.65
CA THR A 51 16.78 3.84 -1.83
C THR A 51 17.07 2.54 -2.56
N GLY A 52 16.30 2.20 -3.58
CA GLY A 52 16.40 0.90 -4.26
C GLY A 52 16.55 1.00 -5.76
N VAL A 53 15.67 1.71 -6.47
CA VAL A 53 15.69 1.74 -7.95
C VAL A 53 16.93 2.45 -8.48
N LYS A 54 17.21 3.66 -8.00
CA LYS A 54 18.35 4.45 -8.46
C LYS A 54 19.70 3.77 -8.15
N PRO A 55 19.96 3.27 -6.91
CA PRO A 55 21.21 2.58 -6.63
C PRO A 55 21.38 1.28 -7.42
N LEU A 56 20.29 0.58 -7.77
CA LEU A 56 20.34 -0.59 -8.65
C LEU A 56 20.76 -0.20 -10.07
N MET A 57 20.18 0.89 -10.62
CA MET A 57 20.56 1.40 -11.94
C MET A 57 22.03 1.87 -11.99
N ASP A 58 22.51 2.42 -10.88
CA ASP A 58 23.90 2.85 -10.72
C ASP A 58 24.86 1.67 -10.40
N ASN A 59 24.37 0.42 -10.40
CA ASN A 59 25.10 -0.80 -10.05
C ASN A 59 25.77 -0.77 -8.66
N GLN A 60 25.21 0.00 -7.72
CA GLN A 60 25.74 0.15 -6.37
C GLN A 60 25.25 -0.96 -5.43
N ILE A 61 24.10 -1.56 -5.72
CA ILE A 61 23.50 -2.64 -4.94
C ILE A 61 23.11 -3.81 -5.83
N THR A 62 23.01 -5.00 -5.23
CA THR A 62 22.52 -6.19 -5.93
C THR A 62 21.00 -6.14 -6.14
N GLN A 63 20.49 -6.91 -7.10
CA GLN A 63 19.05 -7.00 -7.33
C GLN A 63 18.27 -7.53 -6.12
N ALA A 64 18.88 -8.42 -5.33
CA ALA A 64 18.27 -8.95 -4.10
C ALA A 64 18.12 -7.84 -3.04
N GLU A 65 19.16 -7.05 -2.83
CA GLU A 65 19.15 -5.92 -1.90
C GLU A 65 18.22 -4.79 -2.37
N ALA A 66 18.19 -4.52 -3.68
CA ALA A 66 17.28 -3.55 -4.25
C ALA A 66 15.82 -3.93 -4.02
N PHE A 67 15.47 -5.21 -4.17
CA PHE A 67 14.11 -5.68 -3.93
C PHE A 67 13.67 -5.42 -2.48
N GLU A 68 14.53 -5.72 -1.51
CA GLU A 68 14.27 -5.47 -0.09
C GLU A 68 14.05 -3.97 0.16
N LYS A 69 15.00 -3.12 -0.27
CA LYS A 69 14.93 -1.66 -0.10
C LYS A 69 13.75 -0.98 -0.81
N ILE A 70 13.32 -1.53 -1.95
CA ILE A 70 12.12 -1.06 -2.66
C ILE A 70 10.87 -1.43 -1.89
N SER A 71 10.84 -2.62 -1.27
CA SER A 71 9.66 -3.15 -0.59
C SER A 71 9.43 -2.51 0.79
N ASP A 72 10.49 -2.10 1.48
CA ASP A 72 10.47 -1.48 2.80
C ASP A 72 9.52 -0.28 2.94
N PRO A 73 9.58 0.76 2.10
CA PRO A 73 8.67 1.91 2.23
C PRO A 73 7.19 1.49 2.08
N PHE A 74 6.89 0.48 1.26
CA PHE A 74 5.54 -0.06 1.18
C PHE A 74 5.15 -0.85 2.44
N ARG A 75 6.08 -1.60 3.04
CA ARG A 75 5.86 -2.28 4.33
C ARG A 75 5.55 -1.25 5.42
N THR A 76 6.35 -0.20 5.52
CA THR A 76 6.15 0.91 6.46
C THR A 76 4.81 1.59 6.24
N PHE A 77 4.43 1.87 5.00
CA PHE A 77 3.12 2.44 4.68
C PHE A 77 1.96 1.52 5.15
N MET A 78 2.09 0.21 4.93
CA MET A 78 1.07 -0.76 5.36
C MET A 78 0.99 -0.84 6.88
N LEU A 79 2.12 -0.91 7.59
CA LEU A 79 2.15 -0.97 9.05
C LEU A 79 1.46 0.24 9.69
N HIS A 80 1.65 1.44 9.14
CA HIS A 80 0.95 2.64 9.62
C HIS A 80 -0.56 2.64 9.35
N ASN A 81 -1.06 1.83 8.39
CA ASN A 81 -2.46 1.79 7.99
C ASN A 81 -3.22 0.55 8.49
N VAL A 82 -2.51 -0.46 8.99
CA VAL A 82 -3.08 -1.65 9.63
C VAL A 82 -3.50 -1.28 11.05
N ARG A 83 -4.64 -1.80 11.48
CA ARG A 83 -5.09 -1.63 12.86
C ARG A 83 -4.28 -2.56 13.76
N ASP A 84 -3.85 -2.06 14.91
CA ASP A 84 -3.05 -2.84 15.87
C ASP A 84 -3.69 -4.18 16.22
N LYS A 85 -5.01 -4.17 16.48
CA LYS A 85 -5.78 -5.38 16.78
C LYS A 85 -5.73 -6.42 15.67
N ASP A 86 -5.81 -5.99 14.41
CA ASP A 86 -5.78 -6.91 13.28
C ASP A 86 -4.36 -7.47 13.10
N PHE A 87 -3.33 -6.63 13.28
CA PHE A 87 -1.94 -7.08 13.27
C PHE A 87 -1.68 -8.15 14.34
N ASP A 88 -2.09 -7.89 15.57
CA ASP A 88 -1.87 -8.79 16.71
C ASP A 88 -2.59 -10.13 16.49
N LEU A 89 -3.85 -10.10 16.01
CA LEU A 89 -4.59 -11.32 15.66
C LEU A 89 -3.84 -12.18 14.63
N PHE A 90 -3.33 -11.58 13.56
CA PHE A 90 -2.57 -12.32 12.56
C PHE A 90 -1.20 -12.77 13.07
N ALA A 91 -0.57 -11.98 13.95
CA ALA A 91 0.68 -12.36 14.60
C ALA A 91 0.50 -13.59 15.50
N ASP A 92 -0.58 -13.65 16.27
CA ASP A 92 -0.90 -14.77 17.15
C ASP A 92 -1.18 -16.05 16.33
N LEU A 93 -1.99 -15.94 15.27
CA LEU A 93 -2.25 -17.06 14.36
C LEU A 93 -0.98 -17.58 13.67
N ALA A 94 -0.02 -16.70 13.37
CA ALA A 94 1.26 -17.09 12.79
C ALA A 94 2.17 -17.79 13.81
N ARG A 95 2.19 -17.32 15.07
CA ARG A 95 2.93 -17.96 16.17
C ARG A 95 2.38 -19.35 16.48
N GLU A 96 1.06 -19.53 16.47
CA GLU A 96 0.41 -20.85 16.61
C GLU A 96 0.86 -21.84 15.53
N ARG A 97 1.22 -21.33 14.35
CA ARG A 97 1.76 -22.12 13.23
C ARG A 97 3.29 -22.25 13.23
N GLY A 98 3.95 -21.81 14.30
CA GLY A 98 5.40 -21.90 14.48
C GLY A 98 6.21 -20.83 13.70
N GLN A 99 5.57 -19.74 13.26
CA GLN A 99 6.26 -18.65 12.56
C GLN A 99 6.68 -17.55 13.53
N THR A 100 7.91 -17.02 13.37
CA THR A 100 8.41 -15.87 14.13
C THR A 100 7.92 -14.57 13.49
N VAL A 101 7.08 -13.82 14.19
CA VAL A 101 6.59 -12.51 13.74
C VAL A 101 7.33 -11.42 14.50
N SER A 102 8.26 -10.74 13.82
CA SER A 102 8.91 -9.54 14.36
C SER A 102 8.12 -8.30 13.93
N ARG A 103 7.81 -7.44 14.89
CA ARG A 103 7.28 -6.10 14.63
C ARG A 103 8.49 -5.18 14.52
N ASP A 104 9.16 -5.24 13.37
CA ASP A 104 10.32 -4.38 13.14
C ASP A 104 9.83 -2.93 13.05
N THR A 105 10.09 -2.19 14.13
CA THR A 105 9.83 -0.75 14.30
C THR A 105 10.91 0.08 13.66
#